data_AF-A0A3S1QSL4-F1
#
_entry.id   AF-A0A3S1QSL4-F1
#
_cell.length_a   1.000
_cell.length_b   1.000
_cell.length_c   1.000
_cell.angle_alpha   90.00
_cell.angle_beta   90.00
_cell.angle_gamma   90.00
#
_symmetry.space_group_name_H-M   'P 1'
#
loop_
_entity.id
_entity.type
_entity.pdbx_description
1 polymer ?
#
loop_
_entity_poly.entity_id
_entity_poly.type
_entity_poly.pdbx_seq_one_letter_code
_entity_poly.pdbx_strand_id
1 'polypeptide(L)'
;MVAYSFKAMFGPQVSALIKRHTVRNDRKRHARPGEPVQLYQGMRTRDCIKLVDPDPICSRVRPIVIVASVLLPEFIASIVIDGRSLHRDEIEVFAAADGFGIEHVGDWRFKRTGHVGSARWNMGAFWQAEHGAGTFQQKLIEWDPA
;
A
#
# COMPACT_ATOMS: atom_id res chain seq x y z
N MET A 1 -3.90 -15.25 -14.40
CA MET A 1 -4.39 -14.72 -13.12
C MET A 1 -3.20 -14.20 -12.31
N VAL A 2 -3.32 -13.05 -11.63
CA VAL A 2 -2.21 -12.47 -10.83
C VAL A 2 -2.54 -12.58 -9.34
N ALA A 3 -1.53 -12.95 -8.56
CA ALA A 3 -1.63 -13.00 -7.11
C ALA A 3 -0.76 -11.92 -6.46
N TYR A 4 -1.31 -11.28 -5.43
CA TYR A 4 -0.61 -10.29 -4.61
C TYR A 4 -0.57 -10.75 -3.16
N SER A 5 0.63 -10.90 -2.61
CA SER A 5 0.83 -11.25 -1.20
C SER A 5 1.02 -9.98 -0.36
N PHE A 6 0.36 -9.91 0.79
CA PHE A 6 0.44 -8.82 1.75
C PHE A 6 1.23 -9.24 2.99
N LYS A 7 1.82 -8.25 3.67
CA LYS A 7 2.33 -8.43 5.03
C LYS A 7 1.17 -8.57 6.01
N ALA A 8 1.41 -9.27 7.12
CA ALA A 8 0.37 -9.63 8.09
C ALA A 8 -0.43 -8.43 8.62
N MET A 9 0.22 -7.27 8.82
CA MET A 9 -0.43 -6.03 9.27
C MET A 9 -1.56 -5.53 8.36
N PHE A 10 -1.55 -5.89 7.07
CA PHE A 10 -2.60 -5.50 6.12
C PHE A 10 -3.66 -6.58 5.93
N GLY A 11 -3.41 -7.82 6.37
CA GLY A 11 -4.27 -8.98 6.15
C GLY A 11 -5.74 -8.70 6.51
N PRO A 12 -6.05 -8.26 7.76
CA PRO A 12 -7.42 -7.96 8.19
C PRO A 12 -8.12 -6.90 7.32
N GLN A 13 -7.40 -5.87 6.89
CA GLN A 13 -7.94 -4.78 6.09
C GLN A 13 -8.24 -5.21 4.66
N VAL A 14 -7.39 -6.08 4.09
CA VAL A 14 -7.57 -6.62 2.74
C VAL A 14 -8.71 -7.64 2.74
N SER A 15 -8.78 -8.52 3.75
CA SER A 15 -9.88 -9.50 3.86
C SER A 15 -11.24 -8.84 4.05
N ALA A 16 -11.28 -7.70 4.76
CA ALA A 16 -12.50 -6.92 4.95
C ALA A 16 -12.81 -5.96 3.77
N LEU A 17 -12.00 -5.97 2.70
CA LEU A 17 -12.12 -5.06 1.54
C LEU A 17 -12.13 -3.57 1.92
N ILE A 18 -11.52 -3.22 3.06
CA ILE A 18 -11.24 -1.83 3.46
C ILE A 18 -10.06 -1.31 2.64
N LYS A 19 -8.97 -2.08 2.59
CA LYS A 19 -7.83 -1.83 1.72
C LYS A 19 -8.09 -2.41 0.33
N ARG A 20 -8.37 -1.53 -0.64
CA ARG A 20 -8.76 -1.90 -2.02
C ARG A 20 -7.72 -1.61 -3.10
N HIS A 21 -6.49 -1.33 -2.70
CA HIS A 21 -5.38 -1.14 -3.63
C HIS A 21 -4.04 -1.54 -3.03
N THR A 22 -3.04 -1.68 -3.89
CA THR A 22 -1.65 -1.96 -3.50
C THR A 22 -0.66 -1.32 -4.47
N VAL A 23 0.43 -0.79 -3.92
CA VAL A 23 1.58 -0.34 -4.71
C VAL A 23 2.55 -1.51 -4.90
N ARG A 24 2.99 -1.74 -6.15
CA ARG A 24 3.94 -2.80 -6.50
C ARG A 24 5.00 -2.29 -7.45
N ASN A 25 6.23 -2.80 -7.30
CA ASN A 25 7.27 -2.59 -8.30
C ASN A 25 6.79 -3.01 -9.68
N ASP A 26 7.31 -2.33 -10.70
CA ASP A 26 7.03 -2.73 -12.07
C ASP A 26 7.60 -4.12 -12.33
N ARG A 27 6.78 -4.99 -12.90
CA ARG A 27 7.09 -6.40 -13.14
C ARG A 27 6.57 -6.75 -14.52
N LYS A 28 7.07 -7.84 -15.10
CA LYS A 28 6.67 -8.33 -16.42
C LYS A 28 5.15 -8.41 -16.61
N ARG A 29 4.40 -8.72 -15.54
CA ARG A 29 2.94 -8.78 -15.58
C ARG A 29 2.32 -8.34 -14.25
N HIS A 30 1.36 -7.43 -14.36
CA HIS A 30 0.35 -7.12 -13.34
C HIS A 30 -1.04 -7.52 -13.84
N ALA A 31 -2.04 -7.49 -12.96
CA ALA A 31 -3.43 -7.66 -13.36
C ALA A 31 -3.82 -6.56 -14.35
N ARG A 32 -4.82 -6.83 -15.19
CA ARG A 32 -5.41 -5.84 -16.08
C ARG A 32 -6.83 -5.53 -15.61
N PRO A 33 -7.36 -4.33 -15.88
CA PRO A 33 -8.77 -4.04 -15.63
C PRO A 33 -9.69 -5.14 -16.17
N GLY A 34 -10.62 -5.62 -15.35
CA GLY A 34 -11.53 -6.73 -15.64
C GLY A 34 -11.00 -8.12 -15.30
N GLU A 35 -9.70 -8.28 -14.97
CA GLU A 35 -9.15 -9.56 -14.53
C GLU A 35 -9.35 -9.77 -13.01
N PRO A 36 -9.66 -10.99 -12.54
CA PRO A 36 -9.66 -11.31 -11.11
C PRO A 36 -8.25 -11.23 -10.53
N VAL A 37 -8.15 -10.71 -9.30
CA VAL A 37 -6.90 -10.66 -8.52
C VAL A 37 -6.98 -11.56 -7.31
N GLN A 38 -5.99 -12.43 -7.15
CA GLN A 38 -5.92 -13.29 -5.98
C GLN A 38 -5.15 -12.58 -4.86
N LEU A 39 -5.78 -12.43 -3.71
CA LEU A 39 -5.19 -11.71 -2.57
C LEU A 39 -4.80 -12.72 -1.49
N TYR A 40 -3.52 -12.73 -1.14
CA TYR A 40 -2.95 -13.70 -0.20
C TYR A 40 -2.15 -13.00 0.92
N GLN A 41 -1.94 -13.72 2.01
CA GLN A 41 -0.91 -13.44 3.00
C GLN A 41 0.00 -14.67 3.12
N GLY A 42 1.30 -14.47 3.39
CA GLY A 42 2.23 -15.59 3.58
C GLY A 42 2.46 -16.44 2.33
N MET A 43 2.32 -15.88 1.13
CA MET A 43 2.44 -16.68 -0.10
C MET A 43 3.81 -17.36 -0.19
N ARG A 44 3.81 -18.66 -0.52
CA ARG A 44 4.98 -19.57 -0.56
C ARG A 44 5.55 -19.96 0.80
N THR A 45 4.82 -19.72 1.88
CA THR A 45 5.11 -20.31 3.19
C THR A 45 3.98 -21.28 3.58
N ARG A 46 4.18 -22.02 4.68
CA ARG A 46 3.13 -22.88 5.26
C ARG A 46 1.93 -22.08 5.78
N ASP A 47 2.12 -20.79 6.05
CA ASP A 47 1.11 -19.88 6.60
C ASP A 47 0.38 -19.11 5.47
N CYS A 48 0.35 -19.68 4.26
CA CYS A 48 -0.30 -19.08 3.10
C CYS A 48 -1.82 -19.14 3.24
N ILE A 49 -2.46 -17.97 3.30
CA ILE A 49 -3.92 -17.84 3.41
C ILE A 49 -4.48 -16.96 2.29
N LYS A 50 -5.61 -17.38 1.70
CA LYS A 50 -6.40 -16.55 0.79
C LYS A 50 -7.20 -15.55 1.62
N LEU A 51 -7.15 -14.27 1.26
CA LEU A 51 -7.73 -13.20 2.06
C LEU A 51 -9.16 -12.84 1.66
N VAL A 52 -9.51 -12.98 0.38
CA VAL A 52 -10.83 -12.62 -0.15
C VAL A 52 -11.31 -13.73 -1.07
N ASP A 53 -12.56 -14.14 -0.91
CA ASP A 53 -13.25 -15.09 -1.78
C ASP A 53 -14.74 -14.67 -1.92
N PRO A 54 -15.27 -14.43 -3.14
CA PRO A 54 -14.63 -14.57 -4.45
C PRO A 54 -13.48 -13.58 -4.71
N ASP A 55 -12.63 -13.88 -5.71
CA ASP A 55 -11.51 -12.99 -6.10
C ASP A 55 -12.04 -11.63 -6.59
N PRO A 56 -11.61 -10.49 -6.02
CA PRO A 56 -12.05 -9.18 -6.48
C PRO A 56 -11.52 -8.88 -7.89
N ILE A 57 -12.17 -7.94 -8.58
CA ILE A 57 -11.86 -7.61 -9.97
C ILE A 57 -10.94 -6.40 -10.00
N CYS A 58 -9.80 -6.52 -10.68
CA CYS A 58 -8.94 -5.38 -10.94
C CYS A 58 -9.73 -4.32 -11.70
N SER A 59 -9.79 -3.11 -11.15
CA SER A 59 -10.52 -2.00 -11.74
C SER A 59 -9.58 -1.07 -12.48
N ARG A 60 -8.37 -0.83 -11.94
CA ARG A 60 -7.38 0.09 -12.53
C ARG A 60 -5.96 -0.35 -12.24
N VAL A 61 -5.06 0.00 -13.15
CA VAL A 61 -3.62 -0.02 -12.95
C VAL A 61 -3.04 1.31 -13.41
N ARG A 62 -2.46 2.07 -12.49
CA ARG A 62 -1.93 3.42 -12.75
C ARG A 62 -0.44 3.51 -12.43
N PRO A 63 0.35 4.29 -13.17
CA PRO A 63 1.71 4.59 -12.74
C PRO A 63 1.65 5.45 -11.47
N ILE A 64 2.50 5.12 -10.49
CA ILE A 64 2.64 5.89 -9.26
C ILE A 64 4.13 6.12 -8.99
N VAL A 65 4.46 7.35 -8.58
CA VAL A 65 5.78 7.71 -8.10
C VAL A 65 5.67 8.11 -6.64
N ILE A 66 6.41 7.43 -5.77
CA ILE A 66 6.50 7.75 -4.35
C ILE A 66 7.92 8.22 -4.07
N VAL A 67 8.04 9.35 -3.38
CA VAL A 67 9.33 9.86 -2.92
C VAL A 67 9.38 9.74 -1.41
N ALA A 68 10.25 8.86 -0.91
CA ALA A 68 10.60 8.80 0.51
C ALA A 68 11.76 9.78 0.75
N SER A 69 11.58 10.68 1.72
CA SER A 69 12.47 11.81 1.95
C SER A 69 13.85 11.36 2.44
N VAL A 70 14.89 11.94 1.84
CA VAL A 70 16.29 11.77 2.28
C VAL A 70 16.62 12.73 3.44
N LEU A 71 15.94 13.88 3.49
CA LEU A 71 16.20 14.94 4.48
C LEU A 71 15.43 14.74 5.79
N LEU A 72 14.25 14.14 5.70
CA LEU A 72 13.38 13.84 6.84
C LEU A 72 13.15 12.33 6.84
N PRO A 73 13.93 11.56 7.63
CA PRO A 73 13.78 10.11 7.68
C PRO A 73 12.33 9.71 7.89
N GLU A 74 11.92 8.64 7.22
CA GLU A 74 10.61 8.01 7.39
C GLU A 74 9.41 8.90 7.01
N PHE A 75 9.64 9.95 6.22
CA PHE A 75 8.57 10.80 5.70
C PHE A 75 8.39 10.57 4.21
N ILE A 76 7.17 10.29 3.76
CA ILE A 76 6.84 10.35 2.33
C ILE A 76 6.80 11.83 1.93
N ALA A 77 7.70 12.28 1.06
CA ALA A 77 7.78 13.67 0.61
C ALA A 77 6.67 14.01 -0.40
N SER A 78 6.44 13.14 -1.38
CA SER A 78 5.44 13.34 -2.43
C SER A 78 4.92 12.02 -2.98
N ILE A 79 3.70 12.05 -3.50
CA ILE A 79 3.09 10.97 -4.27
C ILE A 79 2.54 11.58 -5.56
N VAL A 80 2.87 10.99 -6.70
CA VAL A 80 2.35 11.36 -8.02
C VAL A 80 1.64 10.14 -8.60
N ILE A 81 0.36 10.25 -8.92
CA ILE A 81 -0.43 9.18 -9.53
C ILE A 81 -0.87 9.65 -10.91
N ASP A 82 -0.51 8.89 -11.94
CA ASP A 82 -0.88 9.19 -13.33
C ASP A 82 -0.49 10.63 -13.75
N GLY A 83 0.71 11.05 -13.34
CA GLY A 83 1.24 12.39 -13.59
C GLY A 83 0.69 13.49 -12.68
N ARG A 84 -0.37 13.24 -11.90
CA ARG A 84 -0.94 14.21 -10.96
C ARG A 84 -0.27 14.11 -9.59
N SER A 85 0.34 15.19 -9.15
CA SER A 85 0.86 15.30 -7.77
C SER A 85 -0.30 15.41 -6.77
N LEU A 86 -0.25 14.61 -5.71
CA LEU A 86 -1.21 14.69 -4.61
C LEU A 86 -0.83 15.83 -3.66
N HIS A 87 -1.83 16.58 -3.20
CA HIS A 87 -1.66 17.56 -2.13
C HIS A 87 -1.40 16.86 -0.78
N ARG A 88 -0.95 17.63 0.23
CA ARG A 88 -0.62 17.10 1.57
C ARG A 88 -1.72 16.22 2.16
N ASP A 89 -2.96 16.69 2.12
CA ASP A 89 -4.11 16.00 2.73
C ASP A 89 -4.52 14.79 1.88
N GLU A 90 -4.35 14.85 0.56
CA GLU A 90 -4.58 13.71 -0.33
C GLU A 90 -3.54 12.60 -0.10
N ILE A 91 -2.29 12.92 0.24
CA ILE A 91 -1.28 11.92 0.62
C ILE A 91 -1.68 11.22 1.91
N GLU A 92 -2.23 11.95 2.88
CA GLU A 92 -2.71 11.38 4.13
C GLU A 92 -3.87 10.40 3.88
N VAL A 93 -4.88 10.84 3.09
CA VAL A 93 -6.00 9.99 2.68
C VAL A 93 -5.52 8.77 1.89
N PHE A 94 -4.56 8.95 0.97
CA PHE A 94 -3.98 7.86 0.21
C PHE A 94 -3.30 6.85 1.13
N ALA A 95 -2.43 7.29 2.05
CA ALA A 95 -1.71 6.41 2.95
C ALA A 95 -2.68 5.63 3.86
N ALA A 96 -3.73 6.29 4.36
CA ALA A 96 -4.77 5.62 5.14
C ALA A 96 -5.47 4.53 4.33
N ALA A 97 -5.89 4.84 3.09
CA ALA A 97 -6.51 3.88 2.18
C ALA A 97 -5.56 2.77 1.70
N ASP A 98 -4.25 3.04 1.65
CA ASP A 98 -3.20 2.03 1.42
C ASP A 98 -2.91 1.22 2.70
N GLY A 99 -3.71 1.39 3.75
CA GLY A 99 -3.75 0.56 4.95
C GLY A 99 -2.82 0.98 6.07
N PHE A 100 -2.27 2.20 6.01
CA PHE A 100 -1.40 2.76 7.04
C PHE A 100 -2.13 3.60 8.09
N GLY A 101 -3.47 3.64 8.04
CA GLY A 101 -4.32 4.30 9.05
C GLY A 101 -3.95 3.86 10.47
N ILE A 102 -3.84 4.82 11.39
CA ILE A 102 -3.45 4.58 12.79
C ILE A 102 -4.43 3.61 13.46
N GLU A 103 -5.70 3.70 13.13
CA GLU A 103 -6.78 2.83 13.57
C GLU A 103 -6.58 1.35 13.20
N HIS A 104 -5.77 1.07 12.19
CA HIS A 104 -5.53 -0.29 11.69
C HIS A 104 -4.16 -0.85 12.05
N VAL A 105 -3.10 -0.02 12.04
CA VAL A 105 -1.72 -0.48 12.26
C VAL A 105 -1.06 0.13 13.51
N GLY A 106 -1.79 0.97 14.24
CA GLY A 106 -1.32 1.73 15.38
C GLY A 106 -0.46 2.93 14.99
N ASP A 107 -0.19 3.80 15.95
CA ASP A 107 0.69 4.96 15.75
C ASP A 107 2.16 4.57 15.97
N TRP A 108 2.91 4.41 14.89
CA TRP A 108 4.32 3.99 14.97
C TRP A 108 5.21 5.12 15.47
N ARG A 109 4.83 6.37 15.19
CA ARG A 109 5.61 7.54 15.59
C ARG A 109 5.45 7.80 17.08
N PHE A 110 4.23 7.70 17.61
CA PHE A 110 3.97 7.89 19.04
C PHE A 110 4.70 6.83 19.86
N LYS A 111 4.63 5.55 19.45
CA LYS A 111 5.35 4.45 20.12
C LYS A 111 6.85 4.71 20.26
N ARG A 112 7.47 5.42 19.30
CA ARG A 112 8.90 5.70 19.31
C ARG A 112 9.27 7.04 19.94
N THR A 113 8.45 8.07 19.77
CA THR A 113 8.84 9.46 20.05
C THR A 113 7.94 10.18 21.05
N GLY A 114 6.82 9.57 21.47
CA GLY A 114 5.81 10.22 22.30
C GLY A 114 4.96 11.28 21.58
N HIS A 115 5.15 11.47 20.27
CA HIS A 115 4.41 12.43 19.46
C HIS A 115 3.48 11.72 18.49
N VAL A 116 2.24 12.22 18.38
CA VAL A 116 1.22 11.65 17.48
C VAL A 116 1.70 11.69 16.03
N GLY A 117 1.55 10.56 15.36
CA GLY A 117 1.85 10.34 13.96
C GLY A 117 0.66 10.60 13.04
N SER A 118 0.77 10.08 11.83
CA SER A 118 -0.28 10.10 10.82
C SER A 118 -0.13 8.86 9.94
N ALA A 119 -1.11 8.55 9.09
CA ALA A 119 -1.00 7.46 8.13
C ALA A 119 0.17 7.67 7.16
N ARG A 120 0.41 8.92 6.72
CA ARG A 120 1.60 9.27 5.91
C ARG A 120 2.90 8.97 6.64
N TRP A 121 2.96 9.19 7.95
CA TRP A 121 4.11 8.85 8.77
C TRP A 121 4.31 7.33 8.88
N ASN A 122 3.23 6.58 9.17
CA ASN A 122 3.29 5.12 9.20
C ASN A 122 3.77 4.56 7.86
N MET A 123 3.25 5.08 6.75
CA MET A 123 3.68 4.71 5.40
C MET A 123 5.17 5.03 5.17
N GLY A 124 5.64 6.21 5.58
CA GLY A 124 7.03 6.58 5.40
C GLY A 124 8.00 5.77 6.27
N ALA A 125 7.62 5.45 7.51
CA ALA A 125 8.36 4.55 8.38
C ALA A 125 8.48 3.15 7.78
N PHE A 126 7.37 2.64 7.22
CA PHE A 126 7.36 1.38 6.48
C PHE A 126 8.27 1.43 5.24
N TRP A 127 8.17 2.49 4.43
CA TRP A 127 9.00 2.64 3.23
C TRP A 127 10.49 2.68 3.57
N GLN A 128 10.86 3.43 4.61
CA GLN A 128 12.25 3.48 5.07
C GLN A 128 12.76 2.10 5.49
N ALA A 129 11.96 1.33 6.24
CA ALA A 129 12.35 0.01 6.73
C ALA A 129 12.48 -1.03 5.61
N GLU A 130 11.60 -0.99 4.60
CA GLU A 130 11.51 -2.02 3.56
C GLU A 130 12.29 -1.67 2.28
N HIS A 131 12.50 -0.37 2.02
CA HIS A 131 13.00 0.13 0.75
C HIS A 131 14.08 1.22 0.90
N GLY A 132 14.14 1.91 2.04
CA GLY A 132 15.01 3.07 2.25
C GLY A 132 14.44 4.38 1.69
N ALA A 133 15.27 5.42 1.68
CA ALA A 133 14.92 6.71 1.11
C ALA A 133 15.18 6.74 -0.41
N GLY A 134 14.43 7.56 -1.16
CA GLY A 134 14.61 7.69 -2.59
C GLY A 134 13.30 7.86 -3.37
N THR A 135 13.41 7.77 -4.70
CA THR A 135 12.27 7.86 -5.63
C THR A 135 11.93 6.47 -6.17
N PHE A 136 10.67 6.08 -6.05
CA PHE A 136 10.17 4.77 -6.42
C PHE A 136 9.13 4.91 -7.54
N GLN A 137 9.47 4.42 -8.74
CA GLN A 137 8.54 4.32 -9.87
C GLN A 137 7.86 2.95 -9.86
N GLN A 138 6.54 2.93 -9.66
CA GLN A 138 5.79 1.73 -9.32
C GLN A 138 4.44 1.71 -10.05
N LYS A 139 3.66 0.65 -9.82
CA LYS A 139 2.28 0.50 -10.28
C LYS A 139 1.34 0.48 -9.08
N LEU A 140 0.33 1.34 -9.12
CA LEU A 140 -0.83 1.29 -8.23
C LEU A 140 -1.86 0.37 -8.87
N ILE A 141 -2.15 -0.75 -8.22
CA ILE A 141 -3.18 -1.70 -8.65
C ILE A 141 -4.39 -1.55 -7.73
N GLU A 142 -5.55 -1.32 -8.32
CA GLU A 142 -6.83 -1.11 -7.64
C GLU A 142 -7.80 -2.22 -8.03
N TRP A 143 -8.69 -2.57 -7.10
CA TRP A 143 -9.72 -3.58 -7.33
C TRP A 143 -11.03 -3.21 -6.65
N ASP A 144 -12.11 -3.78 -7.17
CA ASP A 144 -13.45 -3.69 -6.60
C ASP A 144 -13.94 -5.09 -6.18
N PRO A 145 -14.84 -5.18 -5.19
CA PRO A 145 -15.51 -6.44 -4.87
C PRO A 145 -16.13 -7.06 -6.12
N ALA A 146 -16.13 -8.40 -6.21
CA ALA A 146 -16.67 -9.14 -7.34
C ALA A 146 -18.20 -9.07 -7.44
#